data_AF-A0A7W1QL42-F1
#
_entry.id   AF-A0A7W1QL42-F1
#
_cell.length_a   1.000
_cell.length_b   1.000
_cell.length_c   1.000
_cell.angle_alpha   90.00
_cell.angle_beta   90.00
_cell.angle_gamma   90.00
#
_symmetry.space_group_name_H-M   'P 1'
#
loop_
_entity.id
_entity.type
_entity.pdbx_description
1 polymer ?
#
loop_
_entity_poly.entity_id
_entity_poly.type
_entity_poly.pdbx_seq_one_letter_code
_entity_poly.pdbx_strand_id
1 'polypeptide(L)'
;MAIIAVQSDHQRLTSGRYQSFSKRWIERLPESGHEARVVDLFLPDPIEQLTGCDGLMWWFAHLPFPRHFGTRLIAALNHGRHFATFPNYRTCWHFDDKVAQYYLLRAAGFPMPRTWIFWRLEDARNFCRSAPFPMVLKLAGGIISENVRLLRNRDDAEYWIKRLFGSGVTSLDRPSFRRPRALLRRALTAAEAVTGGHRRRSRRGDVQRGYFLVQEFLEGNDYDTRAVAIGNRAYAYRRFNRPDDFRASGSGLRDPDPSQIDLELVRMAFAVARSLGTQSIAIDGIYRGKERVLTEISYYYEGWILHEECPGHWLLNGTPEQGSLEWVEGSLRPEDGILDDFLEGLADPDRAQTSSDLTSG
;
A
#
# COMPACT_ATOMS: atom_id res chain seq x y z
N MET A 1 -19.73 23.85 -10.99
CA MET A 1 -20.08 22.46 -11.35
C MET A 1 -18.89 21.87 -12.07
N ALA A 2 -18.27 20.83 -11.52
CA ALA A 2 -17.14 20.13 -12.15
C ALA A 2 -17.61 18.80 -12.74
N ILE A 3 -16.97 18.34 -13.81
CA ILE A 3 -17.21 17.04 -14.43
C ILE A 3 -16.06 16.11 -14.06
N ILE A 4 -16.33 15.10 -13.24
CA ILE A 4 -15.32 14.18 -12.73
C ILE A 4 -15.42 12.86 -13.48
N ALA A 5 -14.35 12.48 -14.16
CA ALA A 5 -14.22 11.15 -14.72
C ALA A 5 -14.08 10.14 -13.59
N VAL A 6 -14.88 9.07 -13.62
CA VAL A 6 -14.80 7.98 -12.64
C VAL A 6 -14.58 6.67 -13.38
N GLN A 7 -13.39 6.09 -13.20
CA GLN A 7 -13.11 4.74 -13.67
C GLN A 7 -13.81 3.73 -12.76
N SER A 8 -14.63 2.87 -13.35
CA SER A 8 -15.31 1.82 -12.57
C SER A 8 -14.30 0.87 -11.95
N ASP A 9 -14.47 0.60 -10.65
CA ASP A 9 -13.72 -0.40 -9.89
C ASP A 9 -14.66 -1.36 -9.16
N HIS A 10 -14.28 -2.64 -9.12
CA HIS A 10 -15.03 -3.67 -8.43
C HIS A 10 -14.10 -4.82 -8.05
N GLN A 11 -13.56 -4.76 -6.85
CA GLN A 11 -12.56 -5.73 -6.39
C GLN A 11 -13.16 -6.71 -5.39
N ARG A 12 -12.97 -8.01 -5.65
CA ARG A 12 -13.16 -9.05 -4.64
C ARG A 12 -11.98 -9.07 -3.69
N LEU A 13 -12.22 -8.81 -2.40
CA LEU A 13 -11.21 -8.76 -1.34
C LEU A 13 -10.84 -10.17 -0.87
N THR A 14 -9.75 -10.27 -0.09
CA THR A 14 -9.33 -11.55 0.52
C THR A 14 -10.33 -12.10 1.53
N SER A 15 -11.11 -11.22 2.17
CA SER A 15 -12.23 -11.57 3.04
C SER A 15 -13.44 -12.19 2.29
N GLY A 16 -13.45 -12.15 0.96
CA GLY A 16 -14.57 -12.58 0.13
C GLY A 16 -15.61 -11.49 -0.12
N ARG A 17 -15.53 -10.35 0.59
CA ARG A 17 -16.32 -9.14 0.34
C ARG A 17 -15.94 -8.50 -1.00
N TYR A 18 -16.83 -7.63 -1.50
CA TYR A 18 -16.54 -6.77 -2.64
C TYR A 18 -16.40 -5.33 -2.19
N GLN A 19 -15.48 -4.61 -2.82
CA GLN A 19 -15.26 -3.18 -2.60
C GLN A 19 -15.34 -2.44 -3.93
N SER A 20 -16.03 -1.31 -3.91
CA SER A 20 -16.12 -0.38 -5.04
C SER A 20 -16.14 1.06 -4.54
N PHE A 21 -15.06 1.80 -4.76
CA PHE A 21 -15.01 3.22 -4.41
C PHE A 21 -15.76 4.04 -5.46
N SER A 22 -15.58 3.67 -6.74
CA SER A 22 -16.28 4.29 -7.88
C SER A 22 -17.79 4.29 -7.72
N LYS A 23 -18.39 3.21 -7.19
CA LYS A 23 -19.84 3.16 -6.98
C LYS A 23 -20.30 4.29 -6.07
N ARG A 24 -19.61 4.49 -4.94
CA ARG A 24 -19.95 5.55 -3.99
C ARG A 24 -19.72 6.94 -4.56
N TRP A 25 -18.64 7.15 -5.31
CA TRP A 25 -18.36 8.44 -5.95
C TRP A 25 -19.37 8.80 -7.04
N ILE A 26 -19.76 7.83 -7.89
CA ILE A 26 -20.79 8.03 -8.91
C ILE A 26 -22.13 8.43 -8.28
N GLU A 27 -22.48 7.85 -7.12
CA GLU A 27 -23.68 8.21 -6.36
C GLU A 27 -23.60 9.61 -5.74
N ARG A 28 -22.47 9.98 -5.14
CA ARG A 28 -22.30 11.23 -4.36
C ARG A 28 -22.01 12.49 -5.18
N LEU A 29 -21.36 12.37 -6.33
CA LEU A 29 -21.00 13.53 -7.15
C LEU A 29 -22.22 14.40 -7.52
N PRO A 30 -23.34 13.83 -8.02
CA PRO A 30 -24.57 14.59 -8.29
C PRO A 30 -25.17 15.25 -7.04
N GLU A 31 -25.13 14.57 -5.88
CA GLU A 31 -25.62 15.11 -4.60
C GLU A 31 -24.87 16.38 -4.19
N SER A 32 -23.61 16.52 -4.61
CA SER A 32 -22.73 17.65 -4.32
C SER A 32 -22.73 18.71 -5.43
N GLY A 33 -23.59 18.60 -6.44
CA GLY A 33 -23.67 19.57 -7.55
C GLY A 33 -22.56 19.42 -8.61
N HIS A 34 -21.98 18.22 -8.72
CA HIS A 34 -20.97 17.85 -9.71
C HIS A 34 -21.49 16.73 -10.63
N GLU A 35 -20.90 16.59 -11.82
CA GLU A 35 -21.26 15.52 -12.76
C GLU A 35 -20.27 14.36 -12.64
N ALA A 36 -20.78 13.13 -12.57
CA ALA A 36 -19.97 11.92 -12.69
C ALA A 36 -19.99 11.42 -14.14
N ARG A 37 -18.84 11.43 -14.81
CA ARG A 37 -18.67 10.78 -16.12
C ARG A 37 -18.00 9.43 -15.93
N VAL A 38 -18.74 8.35 -16.11
CA VAL A 38 -18.17 7.00 -16.06
C VAL A 38 -17.33 6.76 -17.30
N VAL A 39 -16.09 6.30 -17.10
CA VAL A 39 -15.13 6.00 -18.18
C VAL A 39 -14.64 4.56 -18.10
N ASP A 40 -14.12 4.05 -19.23
CA ASP A 40 -13.38 2.79 -19.30
C ASP A 40 -12.00 3.03 -19.90
N LEU A 41 -11.07 3.35 -19.01
CA LEU A 41 -9.67 3.65 -19.33
C LEU A 41 -8.91 2.42 -19.83
N PHE A 42 -9.49 1.22 -19.80
CA PHE A 42 -8.87 0.04 -20.42
C PHE A 42 -9.10 -0.03 -21.93
N LEU A 43 -9.96 0.83 -22.48
CA LEU A 43 -10.12 1.00 -23.92
C LEU A 43 -8.92 1.75 -24.54
N PRO A 44 -8.75 1.70 -25.87
CA PRO A 44 -7.56 2.25 -26.54
C PRO A 44 -7.38 3.78 -26.46
N ASP A 45 -8.40 4.52 -26.01
CA ASP A 45 -8.50 5.98 -26.04
C ASP A 45 -8.67 6.62 -24.63
N PRO A 46 -7.87 6.22 -23.62
CA PRO A 46 -8.10 6.66 -22.24
C PRO A 46 -7.89 8.16 -22.04
N ILE A 47 -7.11 8.82 -22.91
CA ILE A 47 -6.83 10.26 -22.79
C ILE A 47 -7.98 11.08 -23.38
N GLU A 48 -8.55 10.60 -24.48
CA GLU A 48 -9.67 11.19 -25.20
C GLU A 48 -10.95 11.15 -24.36
N GLN A 49 -11.20 10.04 -23.66
CA GLN A 49 -12.34 9.89 -22.73
C GLN A 49 -12.35 10.94 -21.60
N LEU A 50 -11.17 11.49 -21.25
CA LEU A 50 -11.02 12.52 -20.21
C LEU A 50 -11.22 13.95 -20.74
N THR A 51 -11.53 14.12 -22.04
CA THR A 51 -11.72 15.44 -22.64
C THR A 51 -12.95 16.14 -22.04
N GLY A 52 -12.76 17.37 -21.54
CA GLY A 52 -13.83 18.13 -20.90
C GLY A 52 -14.21 17.62 -19.51
N CYS A 53 -13.39 16.79 -18.88
CA CYS A 53 -13.44 16.51 -17.45
C CYS A 53 -12.46 17.43 -16.71
N ASP A 54 -12.75 17.74 -15.46
CA ASP A 54 -11.90 18.56 -14.58
C ASP A 54 -10.95 17.70 -13.73
N GLY A 55 -11.26 16.42 -13.56
CA GLY A 55 -10.41 15.47 -12.84
C GLY A 55 -10.79 14.01 -13.09
N LEU A 56 -9.94 13.10 -12.60
CA LEU A 56 -10.16 11.65 -12.65
C LEU A 56 -10.06 11.04 -11.26
N MET A 57 -11.09 10.28 -10.86
CA MET A 57 -11.05 9.43 -9.68
C MET A 57 -11.05 7.96 -10.08
N TRP A 58 -10.05 7.24 -9.58
CA TRP A 58 -9.89 5.81 -9.84
C TRP A 58 -9.19 5.12 -8.67
N TRP A 59 -9.95 4.36 -7.90
CA TRP A 59 -9.37 3.40 -6.96
C TRP A 59 -9.04 2.11 -7.70
N PHE A 60 -7.78 1.68 -7.66
CA PHE A 60 -7.38 0.36 -8.16
C PHE A 60 -6.83 -0.52 -7.05
N ALA A 61 -6.94 -1.83 -7.23
CA ALA A 61 -6.39 -2.80 -6.29
C ALA A 61 -4.92 -3.11 -6.58
N HIS A 62 -4.26 -3.79 -5.65
CA HIS A 62 -2.86 -4.24 -5.76
C HIS A 62 -2.59 -5.20 -6.92
N LEU A 63 -3.60 -5.71 -7.64
CA LEU A 63 -3.39 -6.68 -8.71
C LEU A 63 -2.49 -6.11 -9.83
N PRO A 64 -1.57 -6.91 -10.41
CA PRO A 64 -0.60 -6.40 -11.38
C PRO A 64 -1.21 -5.66 -12.57
N PHE A 65 -2.32 -6.15 -13.13
CA PHE A 65 -2.95 -5.54 -14.30
C PHE A 65 -3.43 -4.09 -14.04
N PRO A 66 -4.40 -3.83 -13.14
CA PRO A 66 -4.87 -2.47 -12.89
C PRO A 66 -3.77 -1.60 -12.26
N ARG A 67 -2.94 -2.15 -11.37
CA ARG A 67 -1.86 -1.40 -10.70
C ARG A 67 -0.83 -0.86 -11.70
N HIS A 68 -0.31 -1.71 -12.57
CA HIS A 68 0.72 -1.33 -13.53
C HIS A 68 0.20 -0.35 -14.59
N PHE A 69 -1.05 -0.50 -15.00
CA PHE A 69 -1.67 0.44 -15.93
C PHE A 69 -1.94 1.78 -15.22
N GLY A 70 -2.61 1.74 -14.06
CA GLY A 70 -3.01 2.93 -13.32
C GLY A 70 -1.84 3.81 -12.90
N THR A 71 -0.82 3.25 -12.27
CA THR A 71 0.36 4.03 -11.85
C THR A 71 1.05 4.75 -13.02
N ARG A 72 1.09 4.15 -14.23
CA ARG A 72 1.66 4.80 -15.43
C ARG A 72 0.76 5.89 -15.99
N LEU A 73 -0.54 5.60 -16.11
CA LEU A 73 -1.50 6.58 -16.62
C LEU A 73 -1.58 7.80 -15.71
N ILE A 74 -1.68 7.60 -14.40
CA ILE A 74 -1.70 8.67 -13.40
C ILE A 74 -0.42 9.52 -13.48
N ALA A 75 0.75 8.89 -13.57
CA ALA A 75 2.01 9.61 -13.74
C ALA A 75 2.02 10.47 -15.02
N ALA A 76 1.55 9.92 -16.15
CA ALA A 76 1.48 10.65 -17.42
C ALA A 76 0.48 11.81 -17.37
N LEU A 77 -0.69 11.62 -16.72
CA LEU A 77 -1.70 12.66 -16.55
C LEU A 77 -1.22 13.79 -15.65
N ASN A 78 -0.64 13.48 -14.48
CA ASN A 78 -0.16 14.52 -13.57
C ASN A 78 1.08 15.26 -14.12
N HIS A 79 1.99 14.55 -14.80
CA HIS A 79 3.21 15.17 -15.34
C HIS A 79 2.97 15.90 -16.66
N GLY A 80 2.26 15.28 -17.60
CA GLY A 80 2.10 15.80 -18.96
C GLY A 80 0.92 16.74 -19.16
N ARG A 81 -0.14 16.63 -18.35
CA ARG A 81 -1.36 17.46 -18.46
C ARG A 81 -1.63 18.31 -17.22
N HIS A 82 -0.87 18.14 -16.14
CA HIS A 82 -1.20 18.69 -14.81
C HIS A 82 -2.64 18.37 -14.40
N PHE A 83 -3.13 17.21 -14.81
CA PHE A 83 -4.53 16.82 -14.61
C PHE A 83 -4.74 16.33 -13.19
N ALA A 84 -5.79 16.79 -12.52
CA ALA A 84 -6.12 16.39 -11.16
C ALA A 84 -6.58 14.93 -11.12
N THR A 85 -5.95 14.12 -10.27
CA THR A 85 -6.33 12.71 -10.13
C THR A 85 -6.38 12.27 -8.67
N PHE A 86 -7.26 11.31 -8.37
CA PHE A 86 -7.15 10.46 -7.20
C PHE A 86 -7.01 8.99 -7.63
N PRO A 87 -5.96 8.27 -7.20
CA PRO A 87 -4.79 8.83 -6.52
C PRO A 87 -3.98 9.73 -7.47
N ASN A 88 -3.23 10.67 -6.90
CA ASN A 88 -2.18 11.39 -7.60
C ASN A 88 -0.87 10.59 -7.61
N TYR A 89 0.09 11.01 -8.43
CA TYR A 89 1.38 10.36 -8.58
C TYR A 89 2.07 10.14 -7.23
N ARG A 90 2.12 11.17 -6.37
CA ARG A 90 2.73 11.12 -5.03
C ARG A 90 2.13 10.02 -4.15
N THR A 91 0.82 9.80 -4.29
CA THR A 91 0.05 8.81 -3.52
C THR A 91 0.28 7.37 -3.99
N CYS A 92 0.48 7.14 -5.29
CA CYS A 92 0.46 5.77 -5.83
C CYS A 92 1.77 5.26 -6.45
N TRP A 93 2.78 6.09 -6.70
CA TRP A 93 3.99 5.63 -7.42
C TRP A 93 4.77 4.54 -6.65
N HIS A 94 4.70 4.55 -5.32
CA HIS A 94 5.34 3.58 -4.41
C HIS A 94 4.40 2.42 -4.01
N PHE A 95 3.25 2.29 -4.68
CA PHE A 95 2.23 1.32 -4.29
C PHE A 95 2.64 -0.12 -4.58
N ASP A 96 2.53 -0.97 -3.55
CA ASP A 96 2.93 -2.39 -3.59
C ASP A 96 4.40 -2.58 -4.05
N ASP A 97 5.27 -1.66 -3.65
CA ASP A 97 6.72 -1.71 -3.86
C ASP A 97 7.47 -1.30 -2.58
N LYS A 98 7.78 -2.27 -1.74
CA LYS A 98 8.52 -2.07 -0.48
C LYS A 98 9.95 -1.55 -0.68
N VAL A 99 10.54 -1.68 -1.87
CA VAL A 99 11.84 -1.10 -2.19
C VAL A 99 11.69 0.41 -2.41
N ALA A 100 10.71 0.82 -3.23
CA ALA A 100 10.37 2.23 -3.41
C ALA A 100 9.99 2.91 -2.09
N GLN A 101 9.16 2.25 -1.27
CA GLN A 101 8.75 2.75 0.04
C GLN A 101 9.94 2.93 0.98
N TYR A 102 10.89 1.98 1.02
CA TYR A 102 12.10 2.12 1.81
C TYR A 102 12.88 3.39 1.42
N TYR A 103 13.15 3.58 0.14
CA TYR A 103 13.91 4.77 -0.30
C TYR A 103 13.16 6.06 0.00
N LEU A 104 11.85 6.09 -0.22
CA LEU A 104 11.01 7.25 0.05
C LEU A 104 11.03 7.64 1.52
N LEU A 105 10.73 6.70 2.41
CA LEU A 105 10.66 6.95 3.85
C LEU A 105 12.03 7.29 4.44
N ARG A 106 13.10 6.65 3.96
CA ARG A 106 14.47 6.97 4.38
C ARG A 106 14.92 8.35 3.92
N ALA A 107 14.57 8.76 2.70
CA ALA A 107 14.86 10.10 2.21
C ALA A 107 14.07 11.17 3.00
N ALA A 108 12.84 10.87 3.40
CA ALA A 108 12.01 11.73 4.23
C ALA A 108 12.33 11.69 5.74
N GLY A 109 13.30 10.86 6.16
CA GLY A 109 13.75 10.82 7.56
C GLY A 109 12.81 10.11 8.54
N PHE A 110 11.85 9.31 8.07
CA PHE A 110 10.95 8.59 8.97
C PHE A 110 11.61 7.39 9.66
N PRO A 111 11.26 7.12 10.93
CA PRO A 111 11.81 5.99 11.67
C PRO A 111 11.32 4.69 11.06
N MET A 112 12.24 3.77 10.78
CA MET A 112 11.97 2.45 10.21
C MET A 112 12.85 1.40 10.87
N PRO A 113 12.43 0.13 10.89
CA PRO A 113 13.34 -0.95 11.20
C PRO A 113 14.55 -0.92 10.26
N ARG A 114 15.73 -1.24 10.78
CA ARG A 114 16.97 -1.27 10.01
C ARG A 114 16.78 -2.20 8.81
N THR A 115 17.00 -1.66 7.62
CA THR A 115 16.69 -2.35 6.37
C THR A 115 17.91 -2.29 5.45
N TRP A 116 18.19 -3.40 4.79
CA TRP A 116 19.28 -3.56 3.84
C TRP A 116 18.73 -4.05 2.51
N ILE A 117 19.11 -3.36 1.43
CA ILE A 117 18.78 -3.72 0.07
C ILE A 117 20.07 -3.91 -0.69
N PHE A 118 20.29 -5.14 -1.17
CA PHE A 118 21.45 -5.49 -1.97
C PHE A 118 21.03 -5.68 -3.42
N TRP A 119 21.72 -4.99 -4.32
CA TRP A 119 21.53 -5.07 -5.77
C TRP A 119 22.55 -5.97 -6.47
N ARG A 120 23.58 -6.42 -5.73
CA ARG A 120 24.61 -7.33 -6.23
C ARG A 120 24.63 -8.59 -5.37
N LEU A 121 24.73 -9.74 -6.04
CA LEU A 121 24.76 -11.07 -5.43
C LEU A 121 25.85 -11.19 -4.35
N GLU A 122 27.07 -10.77 -4.67
CA GLU A 122 28.21 -10.92 -3.76
C GLU A 122 28.10 -10.02 -2.52
N ASP A 123 27.49 -8.83 -2.64
CA ASP A 123 27.25 -7.98 -1.46
C ASP A 123 26.26 -8.64 -0.49
N ALA A 124 25.17 -9.20 -1.02
CA ALA A 124 24.19 -9.92 -0.21
C ALA A 124 24.82 -11.11 0.52
N ARG A 125 25.64 -11.89 -0.19
CA ARG A 125 26.38 -13.03 0.38
C ARG A 125 27.36 -12.60 1.45
N ASN A 126 28.14 -11.56 1.18
CA ASN A 126 29.14 -11.04 2.11
C ASN A 126 28.47 -10.53 3.39
N PHE A 127 27.37 -9.79 3.27
CA PHE A 127 26.58 -9.36 4.42
C PHE A 127 26.09 -10.54 5.27
N CYS A 128 25.55 -11.59 4.64
CA CYS A 128 25.03 -12.76 5.34
C CYS A 128 26.09 -13.61 6.06
N ARG A 129 27.39 -13.33 5.90
CA ARG A 129 28.45 -14.00 6.68
C ARG A 129 28.44 -13.62 8.15
N SER A 130 28.02 -12.41 8.48
CA SER A 130 28.00 -11.85 9.84
C SER A 130 26.70 -11.12 10.16
N ALA A 131 25.61 -11.42 9.44
CA ALA A 131 24.33 -10.76 9.63
C ALA A 131 23.69 -11.10 10.99
N PRO A 132 22.94 -10.16 11.59
CA PRO A 132 22.30 -10.36 12.89
C PRO A 132 21.00 -11.17 12.72
N PHE A 133 21.12 -12.49 12.55
CA PHE A 133 19.96 -13.37 12.48
C PHE A 133 19.23 -13.46 13.84
N PRO A 134 17.88 -13.60 13.84
CA PRO A 134 17.02 -13.69 12.67
C PRO A 134 16.74 -12.35 11.97
N MET A 135 16.43 -12.39 10.68
CA MET A 135 16.06 -11.21 9.88
C MET A 135 14.77 -11.46 9.09
N VAL A 136 14.06 -10.40 8.73
CA VAL A 136 12.83 -10.46 7.92
C VAL A 136 13.16 -10.24 6.45
N LEU A 137 13.04 -11.27 5.62
CA LEU A 137 13.06 -11.18 4.16
C LEU A 137 11.70 -10.71 3.65
N LYS A 138 11.71 -9.72 2.75
CA LYS A 138 10.50 -9.24 2.05
C LYS A 138 10.73 -9.22 0.54
N LEU A 139 9.71 -9.54 -0.26
CA LEU A 139 9.68 -9.13 -1.67
C LEU A 139 9.18 -7.68 -1.77
N ALA A 140 9.36 -7.01 -2.90
CA ALA A 140 8.91 -5.63 -3.07
C ALA A 140 7.39 -5.58 -3.11
N GLY A 141 6.78 -6.43 -3.95
CA GLY A 141 5.33 -6.60 -4.02
C GLY A 141 4.78 -7.70 -3.12
N GLY A 142 3.53 -7.54 -2.69
CA GLY A 142 2.75 -8.52 -1.96
C GLY A 142 1.95 -7.91 -0.80
N ILE A 143 0.72 -8.40 -0.64
CA ILE A 143 -0.21 -8.04 0.44
C ILE A 143 -0.29 -9.15 1.50
N ILE A 144 -1.00 -8.87 2.62
CA ILE A 144 -1.34 -9.84 3.69
C ILE A 144 -0.18 -10.71 4.19
N SER A 145 1.03 -10.16 4.16
CA SER A 145 2.28 -10.83 4.51
C SER A 145 2.59 -12.11 3.71
N GLU A 146 1.99 -12.34 2.53
CA GLU A 146 2.28 -13.49 1.65
C GLU A 146 3.76 -13.56 1.25
N ASN A 147 4.42 -12.40 1.15
CA ASN A 147 5.80 -12.26 0.72
C ASN A 147 6.73 -11.73 1.83
N VAL A 148 6.48 -12.18 3.07
CA VAL A 148 7.29 -11.87 4.26
C VAL A 148 7.73 -13.17 4.93
N ARG A 149 9.03 -13.31 5.22
CA ARG A 149 9.61 -14.54 5.79
C ARG A 149 10.70 -14.24 6.81
N LEU A 150 10.71 -14.96 7.93
CA LEU A 150 11.82 -14.94 8.89
C LEU A 150 12.96 -15.84 8.40
N LEU A 151 14.13 -15.24 8.16
CA LEU A 151 15.39 -15.93 7.91
C LEU A 151 16.07 -16.18 9.25
N ARG A 152 16.24 -17.46 9.61
CA ARG A 152 16.78 -17.85 10.92
C ARG A 152 18.31 -17.95 10.96
N ASN A 153 18.94 -18.15 9.81
CA ASN A 153 20.38 -18.34 9.70
C ASN A 153 20.87 -18.08 8.27
N ARG A 154 22.20 -18.13 8.10
CA ARG A 154 22.89 -17.92 6.83
C ARG A 154 22.43 -18.87 5.72
N ASP A 155 22.20 -20.14 6.02
CA ASP A 155 21.81 -21.12 4.99
C ASP A 155 20.41 -20.83 4.42
N ASP A 156 19.47 -20.38 5.25
CA ASP A 156 18.17 -19.91 4.76
C ASP A 156 18.33 -18.66 3.89
N ALA A 157 19.19 -17.71 4.29
CA ALA A 157 19.46 -16.52 3.49
C ALA A 157 20.09 -16.86 2.12
N GLU A 158 21.12 -17.70 2.08
CA GLU A 158 21.79 -18.14 0.84
C GLU A 158 20.83 -18.82 -0.14
N TYR A 159 19.89 -19.62 0.38
CA TYR A 159 18.84 -20.23 -0.44
C TYR A 159 18.03 -19.16 -1.19
N TRP A 160 17.58 -18.12 -0.49
CA TRP A 160 16.77 -17.06 -1.09
C TRP A 160 17.58 -16.11 -1.96
N ILE A 161 18.81 -15.78 -1.58
CA ILE A 161 19.75 -15.01 -2.39
C ILE A 161 19.93 -15.67 -3.76
N LYS A 162 20.23 -16.98 -3.80
CA LYS A 162 20.38 -17.73 -5.05
C LYS A 162 19.13 -17.67 -5.93
N ARG A 163 17.94 -17.72 -5.33
CA ARG A 163 16.66 -17.64 -6.05
C ARG A 163 16.41 -16.25 -6.61
N LEU A 164 16.62 -15.22 -5.80
CA LEU A 164 16.32 -13.82 -6.15
C LEU A 164 17.30 -13.23 -7.17
N PHE A 165 18.58 -13.62 -7.12
CA PHE A 165 19.56 -13.25 -8.14
C PHE A 165 19.64 -14.22 -9.33
N GLY A 166 18.87 -15.32 -9.30
CA GLY A 166 18.79 -16.31 -10.37
C GLY A 166 17.48 -16.20 -11.15
N SER A 167 16.63 -17.23 -11.01
CA SER A 167 15.37 -17.35 -11.76
C SER A 167 14.25 -16.42 -11.27
N GLY A 168 14.41 -15.78 -10.10
CA GLY A 168 13.37 -15.00 -9.46
C GLY A 168 12.31 -15.85 -8.76
N VAL A 169 11.40 -15.18 -8.05
CA VAL A 169 10.30 -15.82 -7.32
C VAL A 169 9.02 -15.00 -7.42
N THR A 170 7.86 -15.65 -7.34
CA THR A 170 6.55 -14.97 -7.21
C THR A 170 6.01 -15.02 -5.78
N SER A 171 6.56 -15.89 -4.92
CA SER A 171 6.27 -15.96 -3.49
C SER A 171 7.47 -16.48 -2.68
N LEU A 172 7.45 -16.26 -1.37
CA LEU A 172 8.47 -16.76 -0.42
C LEU A 172 8.14 -18.16 0.16
N ASP A 173 7.33 -18.94 -0.56
CA ASP A 173 7.05 -20.33 -0.21
C ASP A 173 8.19 -21.24 -0.64
N ARG A 174 8.65 -22.10 0.28
CA ARG A 174 9.57 -23.18 -0.09
C ARG A 174 8.80 -24.24 -0.88
N PRO A 175 9.32 -24.72 -2.01
CA PRO A 175 8.72 -25.83 -2.73
C PRO A 175 8.65 -27.06 -1.81
N SER A 176 7.44 -27.53 -1.50
CA SER A 176 7.26 -28.79 -0.79
C SER A 176 7.36 -29.94 -1.77
N PHE A 177 8.49 -30.67 -1.75
CA PHE A 177 8.67 -31.89 -2.55
C PHE A 177 7.88 -33.08 -2.01
N ARG A 178 7.19 -32.94 -0.86
CA ARG A 178 6.34 -33.98 -0.26
C ARG A 178 4.94 -34.07 -0.85
N ARG A 179 4.58 -33.20 -1.82
CA ARG A 179 3.24 -33.19 -2.45
C ARG A 179 3.37 -33.55 -3.94
N PRO A 180 2.94 -34.77 -4.37
CA PRO A 180 3.04 -35.22 -5.77
C PRO A 180 2.42 -34.25 -6.78
N ARG A 181 1.34 -33.57 -6.37
CA ARG A 181 0.63 -32.56 -7.17
C ARG A 181 1.52 -31.36 -7.56
N ALA A 182 2.49 -30.96 -6.73
CA ALA A 182 3.37 -29.82 -7.02
C ALA A 182 4.42 -30.16 -8.10
N LEU A 183 4.89 -31.41 -8.12
CA LEU A 183 5.76 -31.95 -9.17
C LEU A 183 5.03 -32.07 -10.50
N LEU A 184 3.81 -32.65 -10.49
CA LEU A 184 2.97 -32.76 -11.68
C LEU A 184 2.66 -31.38 -12.30
N ARG A 185 2.28 -30.41 -11.45
CA ARG A 185 1.99 -29.05 -11.92
C ARG A 185 3.21 -28.39 -12.56
N ARG A 186 4.41 -28.63 -12.03
CA ARG A 186 5.67 -28.14 -12.61
C ARG A 186 6.01 -28.82 -13.94
N ALA A 187 5.82 -30.12 -14.05
CA ALA A 187 6.04 -30.86 -15.30
C ALA A 187 5.09 -30.37 -16.40
N LEU A 188 3.80 -30.21 -16.09
CA LEU A 188 2.81 -29.63 -17.01
C LEU A 188 3.17 -28.19 -17.41
N THR A 189 3.59 -27.37 -16.44
CA THR A 189 4.03 -25.99 -16.70
C THR A 189 5.25 -25.92 -17.62
N ALA A 190 6.18 -26.87 -17.49
CA ALA A 190 7.36 -26.95 -18.35
C ALA A 190 6.98 -27.40 -19.78
N ALA A 191 6.08 -28.36 -19.90
CA ALA A 191 5.57 -28.83 -21.19
C ALA A 191 4.82 -27.72 -21.94
N GLU A 192 3.95 -26.96 -21.26
CA GLU A 192 3.20 -25.83 -21.84
C GLU A 192 4.07 -24.67 -22.29
N ALA A 193 5.21 -24.43 -21.61
CA ALA A 193 6.16 -23.39 -22.00
C ALA A 193 6.89 -23.74 -23.30
N VAL A 194 7.08 -25.04 -23.58
CA VAL A 194 7.72 -25.53 -24.81
C VAL A 194 6.74 -25.52 -25.99
N THR A 195 5.44 -25.67 -25.75
CA THR A 195 4.42 -25.70 -26.81
C THR A 195 3.89 -24.32 -27.22
N GLY A 196 4.53 -23.22 -26.79
CA GLY A 196 4.11 -21.86 -27.14
C GLY A 196 2.80 -21.42 -26.48
N GLY A 197 2.34 -22.14 -25.46
CA GLY A 197 1.17 -21.77 -24.68
C GLY A 197 1.38 -20.42 -24.00
N HIS A 198 0.57 -19.43 -24.36
CA HIS A 198 0.50 -18.19 -23.60
C HIS A 198 0.03 -18.55 -22.20
N ARG A 199 0.94 -18.52 -21.22
CA ARG A 199 0.55 -18.64 -19.81
C ARG A 199 -0.61 -17.68 -19.57
N ARG A 200 -1.69 -18.19 -18.99
CA ARG A 200 -2.40 -17.41 -17.97
C ARG A 200 -1.35 -17.09 -16.91
N ARG A 201 -0.66 -15.95 -17.06
CA ARG A 201 0.26 -15.38 -16.04
C ARG A 201 -0.45 -15.52 -14.70
N SER A 202 0.30 -15.93 -13.67
CA SER A 202 -0.25 -16.01 -12.32
C SER A 202 -1.02 -14.70 -12.06
N ARG A 203 -2.33 -14.81 -11.84
CA ARG A 203 -3.19 -13.62 -11.61
C ARG A 203 -2.81 -12.89 -10.31
N ARG A 204 -1.87 -13.42 -9.52
CA ARG A 204 -1.62 -13.00 -8.14
C ARG A 204 -0.33 -12.23 -7.90
N GLY A 205 0.66 -12.22 -8.80
CA GLY A 205 1.88 -11.46 -8.54
C GLY A 205 2.95 -11.53 -9.62
N ASP A 206 3.82 -10.53 -9.63
CA ASP A 206 4.95 -10.39 -10.53
C ASP A 206 6.15 -11.23 -10.09
N VAL A 207 7.03 -11.52 -11.06
CA VAL A 207 8.31 -12.18 -10.75
C VAL A 207 9.25 -11.14 -10.14
N GLN A 208 9.65 -11.40 -8.91
CA GLN A 208 10.56 -10.58 -8.11
C GLN A 208 11.98 -11.15 -8.23
N ARG A 209 12.93 -10.34 -8.71
CA ARG A 209 14.33 -10.74 -8.94
C ARG A 209 15.26 -9.53 -8.96
N GLY A 210 16.56 -9.78 -8.84
CA GLY A 210 17.61 -8.78 -9.01
C GLY A 210 17.92 -7.95 -7.76
N TYR A 211 17.35 -8.31 -6.62
CA TYR A 211 17.62 -7.66 -5.34
C TYR A 211 17.43 -8.63 -4.17
N PHE A 212 18.02 -8.31 -3.03
CA PHE A 212 17.78 -8.97 -1.75
C PHE A 212 17.43 -7.92 -0.70
N LEU A 213 16.15 -7.89 -0.29
CA LEU A 213 15.59 -6.94 0.68
C LEU A 213 15.37 -7.65 2.01
N VAL A 214 16.17 -7.29 3.01
CA VAL A 214 16.03 -7.80 4.38
C VAL A 214 15.92 -6.66 5.36
N GLN A 215 15.19 -6.91 6.43
CA GLN A 215 14.93 -5.97 7.50
C GLN A 215 15.26 -6.65 8.83
N GLU A 216 15.71 -5.89 9.83
CA GLU A 216 15.90 -6.41 11.18
C GLU A 216 14.58 -6.97 11.71
N PHE A 217 14.70 -8.00 12.55
CA PHE A 217 13.56 -8.54 13.26
C PHE A 217 13.37 -7.80 14.59
N LEU A 218 12.18 -7.24 14.83
CA LEU A 218 11.84 -6.53 16.06
C LEU A 218 10.95 -7.41 16.94
N GLU A 219 11.57 -8.04 17.94
CA GLU A 219 10.91 -8.90 18.90
C GLU A 219 9.98 -8.13 19.85
N GLY A 220 9.00 -8.82 20.44
CA GLY A 220 8.10 -8.25 21.45
C GLY A 220 6.94 -7.42 20.89
N ASN A 221 6.63 -7.55 19.60
CA ASN A 221 5.47 -6.92 18.98
C ASN A 221 4.37 -7.97 18.73
N ASP A 222 3.32 -7.97 19.56
CA ASP A 222 2.17 -8.89 19.43
C ASP A 222 1.14 -8.43 18.40
N TYR A 223 1.28 -7.18 17.94
CA TYR A 223 0.45 -6.56 16.92
C TYR A 223 1.26 -5.49 16.19
N ASP A 224 0.74 -5.05 15.05
CA ASP A 224 1.03 -3.72 14.54
C ASP A 224 -0.21 -2.82 14.68
N THR A 225 0.01 -1.51 14.64
CA THR A 225 -1.07 -0.54 14.52
C THR A 225 -1.12 -0.07 13.07
N ARG A 226 -2.26 -0.27 12.42
CA ARG A 226 -2.55 0.36 11.14
C ARG A 226 -3.23 1.68 11.40
N ALA A 227 -2.64 2.78 10.91
CA ALA A 227 -3.26 4.09 10.91
C ALA A 227 -3.43 4.57 9.46
N VAL A 228 -4.62 5.03 9.09
CA VAL A 228 -4.97 5.49 7.74
C VAL A 228 -5.35 6.96 7.81
N ALA A 229 -4.53 7.82 7.21
CA ALA A 229 -4.80 9.25 7.07
C ALA A 229 -5.46 9.56 5.72
N ILE A 230 -6.52 10.35 5.73
CA ILE A 230 -7.26 10.87 4.57
C ILE A 230 -7.53 12.36 4.84
N GLY A 231 -6.80 13.23 4.17
CA GLY A 231 -6.78 14.67 4.49
C GLY A 231 -6.42 14.88 5.97
N ASN A 232 -7.28 15.56 6.72
CA ASN A 232 -7.11 15.79 8.15
C ASN A 232 -7.81 14.76 9.04
N ARG A 233 -8.29 13.64 8.49
CA ARG A 233 -8.95 12.57 9.25
C ARG A 233 -8.06 11.33 9.31
N ALA A 234 -8.09 10.61 10.42
CA ALA A 234 -7.39 9.34 10.55
C ALA A 234 -8.23 8.26 11.22
N TYR A 235 -8.11 7.04 10.72
CA TYR A 235 -8.65 5.82 11.30
C TYR A 235 -7.49 4.98 11.81
N ALA A 236 -7.68 4.20 12.87
CA ALA A 236 -6.65 3.30 13.32
C ALA A 236 -7.24 2.07 14.00
N TYR A 237 -6.52 0.97 13.89
CA TYR A 237 -6.85 -0.29 14.56
C TYR A 237 -5.58 -1.12 14.76
N ARG A 238 -5.55 -1.91 15.82
CA ARG A 238 -4.51 -2.91 16.04
C ARG A 238 -4.80 -4.14 15.18
N ARG A 239 -3.76 -4.76 14.63
CA ARG A 239 -3.85 -6.07 13.97
C ARG A 239 -2.96 -7.04 14.74
N PHE A 240 -3.55 -8.05 15.36
CA PHE A 240 -2.79 -9.02 16.14
C PHE A 240 -2.09 -10.03 15.25
N ASN A 241 -0.94 -10.51 15.72
CA ASN A 241 -0.22 -11.61 15.13
C ASN A 241 -1.08 -12.87 15.03
N ARG A 242 -0.83 -13.68 14.00
CA ARG A 242 -1.45 -15.01 13.89
C ARG A 242 -0.88 -15.92 14.99
N PRO A 243 -1.64 -16.92 15.47
CA PRO A 243 -1.09 -17.95 16.36
C PRO A 243 0.19 -18.55 15.77
N ASP A 244 1.26 -18.61 16.57
CA ASP A 244 2.58 -19.13 16.21
C ASP A 244 3.26 -18.45 15.00
N ASP A 245 2.91 -17.20 14.69
CA ASP A 245 3.48 -16.39 13.61
C ASP A 245 3.83 -14.98 14.12
N PHE A 246 4.86 -14.35 13.56
CA PHE A 246 5.24 -12.97 13.90
C PHE A 246 4.50 -11.91 13.06
N ARG A 247 3.64 -12.36 12.12
CA ARG A 247 2.98 -11.50 11.13
C ARG A 247 1.55 -11.19 11.55
N ALA A 248 1.24 -9.91 11.66
CA ALA A 248 -0.08 -9.38 11.95
C ALA A 248 -1.01 -9.31 10.73
N SER A 249 -0.53 -8.72 9.62
CA SER A 249 -1.38 -8.48 8.44
C SER A 249 -1.99 -9.78 7.91
N GLY A 250 -3.29 -9.77 7.62
CA GLY A 250 -4.05 -10.93 7.15
C GLY A 250 -4.41 -11.97 8.23
N SER A 251 -4.18 -11.69 9.52
CA SER A 251 -4.63 -12.58 10.61
C SER A 251 -6.15 -12.64 10.77
N GLY A 252 -6.84 -11.56 10.39
CA GLY A 252 -8.26 -11.39 10.65
C GLY A 252 -8.56 -10.90 12.08
N LEU A 253 -7.56 -10.86 12.96
CA LEU A 253 -7.69 -10.45 14.36
C LEU A 253 -7.40 -8.95 14.47
N ARG A 254 -8.44 -8.16 14.73
CA ARG A 254 -8.37 -6.70 14.81
C ARG A 254 -8.99 -6.19 16.09
N ASP A 255 -8.49 -5.06 16.54
CA ASP A 255 -9.07 -4.30 17.64
C ASP A 255 -9.12 -2.81 17.27
N PRO A 256 -10.34 -2.29 16.99
CA PRO A 256 -10.57 -0.90 16.65
C PRO A 256 -10.87 -0.01 17.85
N ASP A 257 -10.72 -0.49 19.10
CA ASP A 257 -10.97 0.32 20.31
C ASP A 257 -10.01 1.54 20.35
N PRO A 258 -10.55 2.78 20.25
CA PRO A 258 -9.72 3.98 20.21
C PRO A 258 -8.92 4.19 21.49
N SER A 259 -9.36 3.66 22.64
CA SER A 259 -8.62 3.75 23.91
C SER A 259 -7.32 2.92 23.91
N GLN A 260 -7.20 1.98 22.98
CA GLN A 260 -6.06 1.08 22.84
C GLN A 260 -5.04 1.55 21.79
N ILE A 261 -5.34 2.63 21.07
CA ILE A 261 -4.50 3.13 19.98
C ILE A 261 -3.44 4.08 20.51
N ASP A 262 -2.18 3.82 20.12
CA ASP A 262 -1.09 4.78 20.32
C ASP A 262 -1.27 5.98 19.39
N LEU A 263 -1.67 7.11 19.95
CA LEU A 263 -1.93 8.34 19.20
C LEU A 263 -0.67 8.89 18.51
N GLU A 264 0.53 8.53 18.96
CA GLU A 264 1.75 8.92 18.27
C GLU A 264 1.88 8.23 16.90
N LEU A 265 1.33 7.03 16.73
CA LEU A 265 1.23 6.39 15.42
C LEU A 265 0.16 7.06 14.54
N VAL A 266 -0.92 7.57 15.13
CA VAL A 266 -1.91 8.38 14.39
C VAL A 266 -1.28 9.69 13.91
N ARG A 267 -0.53 10.39 14.78
CA ARG A 267 0.25 11.58 14.39
C ARG A 267 1.27 11.27 13.31
N MET A 268 1.97 10.15 13.42
CA MET A 268 2.92 9.70 12.42
C MET A 268 2.26 9.48 11.06
N ALA A 269 1.03 8.97 11.00
CA ALA A 269 0.30 8.83 9.73
C ALA A 269 0.08 10.19 9.04
N PHE A 270 -0.32 11.21 9.80
CA PHE A 270 -0.45 12.58 9.27
C PHE A 270 0.89 13.20 8.88
N ALA A 271 1.94 12.99 9.69
CA ALA A 271 3.28 13.49 9.38
C ALA A 271 3.81 12.88 8.06
N VAL A 272 3.64 11.57 7.89
CA VAL A 272 3.97 10.87 6.63
C VAL A 272 3.13 11.42 5.49
N ALA A 273 1.81 11.57 5.67
CA ALA A 273 0.93 12.06 4.62
C ALA A 273 1.34 13.45 4.10
N ARG A 274 1.61 14.39 5.02
CA ARG A 274 2.02 15.76 4.70
C ARG A 274 3.41 15.83 4.09
N SER A 275 4.39 15.15 4.69
CA SER A 275 5.77 15.14 4.20
C SER A 275 5.88 14.56 2.78
N LEU A 276 5.08 13.53 2.48
CA LEU A 276 5.09 12.87 1.17
C LEU A 276 4.10 13.52 0.17
N GLY A 277 3.22 14.41 0.63
CA GLY A 277 2.19 15.04 -0.20
C GLY A 277 1.16 14.05 -0.75
N THR A 278 0.80 13.03 0.05
CA THR A 278 -0.17 12.00 -0.35
C THR A 278 -1.60 12.39 0.04
N GLN A 279 -2.58 12.07 -0.80
CA GLN A 279 -4.00 12.33 -0.52
C GLN A 279 -4.60 11.34 0.49
N SER A 280 -4.10 10.10 0.48
CA SER A 280 -4.50 9.05 1.42
C SER A 280 -3.36 8.06 1.62
N ILE A 281 -3.10 7.69 2.87
CA ILE A 281 -2.03 6.76 3.21
C ILE A 281 -2.36 5.94 4.46
N ALA A 282 -2.23 4.63 4.34
CA ALA A 282 -2.13 3.70 5.45
C ALA A 282 -0.66 3.50 5.82
N ILE A 283 -0.36 3.57 7.10
CA ILE A 283 0.93 3.22 7.67
C ILE A 283 0.77 2.01 8.61
N ASP A 284 1.79 1.17 8.67
CA ASP A 284 1.86 0.03 9.59
C ASP A 284 3.01 0.23 10.58
N GLY A 285 2.67 0.60 11.82
CA GLY A 285 3.63 0.93 12.88
C GLY A 285 3.85 -0.20 13.88
N ILE A 286 5.10 -0.38 14.30
CA ILE A 286 5.51 -1.29 15.40
C ILE A 286 6.51 -0.59 16.31
N TYR A 287 7.02 -1.30 17.32
CA TYR A 287 7.93 -0.77 18.31
C TYR A 287 9.33 -1.38 18.21
N ARG A 288 10.36 -0.51 18.27
CA ARG A 288 11.74 -0.87 18.62
C ARG A 288 11.98 -0.42 20.06
N GLY A 289 11.71 -1.28 21.02
CA GLY A 289 11.67 -0.88 22.43
C GLY A 289 10.56 0.14 22.66
N LYS A 290 10.91 1.41 22.93
CA LYS A 290 9.94 2.52 23.08
C LYS A 290 9.79 3.38 21.81
N GLU A 291 10.66 3.20 20.83
CA GLU A 291 10.63 3.93 19.56
C GLU A 291 9.53 3.37 18.65
N ARG A 292 8.72 4.24 18.04
CA ARG A 292 7.74 3.87 17.02
C ARG A 292 8.41 3.87 15.67
N VAL A 293 8.27 2.79 14.91
CA VAL A 293 8.90 2.62 13.60
C VAL A 293 7.90 2.14 12.56
N LEU A 294 8.06 2.60 11.33
CA LEU A 294 7.23 2.25 10.18
C LEU A 294 7.75 1.01 9.47
N THR A 295 6.89 0.02 9.30
CA THR A 295 7.22 -1.22 8.57
C THR A 295 6.81 -1.19 7.11
N GLU A 296 5.74 -0.46 6.80
CA GLU A 296 5.11 -0.39 5.48
C GLU A 296 4.21 0.84 5.37
N ILE A 297 4.07 1.36 4.15
CA ILE A 297 3.05 2.36 3.77
C ILE A 297 2.28 1.87 2.55
N SER A 298 1.02 2.31 2.40
CA SER A 298 0.16 1.87 1.29
C SER A 298 -0.98 2.88 1.08
N TYR A 299 -1.33 3.23 -0.17
CA TYR A 299 -2.60 3.93 -0.39
C TYR A 299 -3.81 2.97 -0.28
N TYR A 300 -3.59 1.67 -0.42
CA TYR A 300 -4.64 0.67 -0.41
C TYR A 300 -4.95 0.18 1.01
N TYR A 301 -6.25 0.11 1.31
CA TYR A 301 -6.83 -0.49 2.50
C TYR A 301 -8.25 -0.99 2.17
N GLU A 302 -8.78 -1.89 3.00
CA GLU A 302 -10.16 -2.36 2.88
C GLU A 302 -11.08 -1.34 3.57
N GLY A 303 -11.81 -0.54 2.79
CA GLY A 303 -12.61 0.60 3.27
C GLY A 303 -13.73 0.20 4.23
N TRP A 304 -14.28 -1.01 4.06
CA TRP A 304 -15.29 -1.55 4.99
C TRP A 304 -14.76 -1.74 6.41
N ILE A 305 -13.44 -1.96 6.61
CA ILE A 305 -12.87 -2.04 7.97
C ILE A 305 -12.96 -0.67 8.65
N LEU A 306 -12.65 0.39 7.91
CA LEU A 306 -12.67 1.76 8.42
C LEU A 306 -14.11 2.22 8.68
N HIS A 307 -15.04 1.86 7.80
CA HIS A 307 -16.44 2.25 7.91
C HIS A 307 -17.27 1.37 8.86
N GLU A 308 -17.07 0.06 8.89
CA GLU A 308 -17.94 -0.85 9.66
C GLU A 308 -17.36 -1.25 11.03
N GLU A 309 -16.03 -1.28 11.18
CA GLU A 309 -15.41 -1.74 12.43
C GLU A 309 -14.88 -0.60 13.31
N CYS A 310 -14.44 0.52 12.72
CA CYS A 310 -13.97 1.66 13.51
C CYS A 310 -15.17 2.45 14.06
N PRO A 311 -15.25 2.70 15.38
CA PRO A 311 -16.38 3.42 15.99
C PRO A 311 -16.39 4.92 15.64
N GLY A 312 -15.24 5.45 15.20
CA GLY A 312 -15.05 6.85 14.87
C GLY A 312 -13.71 7.07 14.18
N HIS A 313 -13.27 8.32 14.14
CA HIS A 313 -12.01 8.74 13.55
C HIS A 313 -11.42 9.94 14.31
N TRP A 314 -10.11 10.13 14.19
CA TRP A 314 -9.44 11.33 14.70
C TRP A 314 -9.45 12.43 13.65
N LEU A 315 -9.74 13.66 14.07
CA LEU A 315 -9.56 14.88 13.30
C LEU A 315 -8.31 15.60 13.79
N LEU A 316 -7.41 15.93 12.86
CA LEU A 316 -6.23 16.75 13.14
C LEU A 316 -6.53 18.23 12.92
N ASN A 317 -6.45 19.01 14.00
CA ASN A 317 -6.50 20.46 13.96
C ASN A 317 -5.09 21.03 14.13
N GLY A 318 -4.52 21.65 13.09
CA GLY A 318 -3.16 22.20 13.11
C GLY A 318 -2.13 21.32 12.39
N THR A 319 -0.93 21.14 12.97
CA THR A 319 0.14 20.28 12.42
C THR A 319 0.27 18.96 13.17
N PRO A 320 0.86 17.91 12.57
CA PRO A 320 1.07 16.64 13.27
C PRO A 320 1.86 16.78 14.58
N GLU A 321 2.79 17.74 14.64
CA GLU A 321 3.71 17.98 15.75
C GLU A 321 3.10 18.78 16.91
N GLN A 322 2.27 19.78 16.59
CA GLN A 322 1.77 20.76 17.57
C GLN A 322 0.24 20.82 17.67
N GLY A 323 -0.45 20.28 16.67
CA GLY A 323 -1.91 20.28 16.57
C GLY A 323 -2.58 19.32 17.54
N SER A 324 -3.88 19.51 17.76
CA SER A 324 -4.70 18.61 18.57
C SER A 324 -5.31 17.50 17.73
N LEU A 325 -5.39 16.30 18.29
CA LEU A 325 -6.23 15.22 17.76
C LEU A 325 -7.55 15.21 18.53
N GLU A 326 -8.64 15.44 17.81
CA GLU A 326 -10.00 15.36 18.35
C GLU A 326 -10.63 14.05 17.91
N TRP A 327 -11.27 13.33 18.84
CA TRP A 327 -12.02 12.12 18.50
C TRP A 327 -13.43 12.50 18.04
N VAL A 328 -13.82 12.02 16.86
CA VAL A 328 -15.17 12.17 16.30
C VAL A 328 -15.83 10.80 16.30
N GLU A 329 -16.86 10.65 17.13
CA GLU A 329 -17.68 9.45 17.18
C GLU A 329 -18.54 9.34 15.91
N GLY A 330 -18.71 8.12 15.41
CA GLY A 330 -19.49 7.85 14.22
C GLY A 330 -18.64 7.49 13.02
N SER A 331 -19.16 6.54 12.25
CA SER A 331 -18.50 6.05 11.06
C SER A 331 -18.50 7.09 9.94
N LEU A 332 -17.33 7.29 9.34
CA LEU A 332 -17.17 8.00 8.08
C LEU A 332 -16.62 7.02 7.04
N ARG A 333 -17.21 7.05 5.85
CA ARG A 333 -16.71 6.27 4.72
C ARG A 333 -15.40 6.88 4.22
N PRO A 334 -14.33 6.10 4.02
CA PRO A 334 -13.12 6.63 3.43
C PRO A 334 -13.35 7.13 1.99
N GLU A 335 -14.25 6.52 1.24
CA GLU A 335 -14.69 6.96 -0.08
C GLU A 335 -15.20 8.40 -0.04
N ASP A 336 -15.99 8.69 0.99
CA ASP A 336 -16.65 9.98 1.21
C ASP A 336 -15.59 11.05 1.54
N GLY A 337 -14.71 10.77 2.51
CA GLY A 337 -13.64 11.71 2.87
C GLY A 337 -12.64 11.99 1.73
N ILE A 338 -12.34 10.98 0.90
CA ILE A 338 -11.48 11.16 -0.29
C ILE A 338 -12.15 12.07 -1.33
N LEU A 339 -13.45 11.85 -1.58
CA LEU A 339 -14.19 12.66 -2.56
C LEU A 339 -14.24 14.12 -2.12
N ASP A 340 -14.56 14.35 -0.85
CA ASP A 340 -14.71 15.69 -0.30
C ASP A 340 -13.38 16.48 -0.42
N ASP A 341 -12.25 15.86 -0.04
CA ASP A 341 -10.92 16.46 -0.21
C ASP A 341 -10.54 16.68 -1.68
N PHE A 342 -10.91 15.75 -2.56
CA PHE A 342 -10.60 15.86 -3.99
C PHE A 342 -11.35 17.05 -4.62
N LEU A 343 -12.63 17.21 -4.29
CA LEU A 343 -13.45 18.34 -4.76
C LEU A 343 -12.98 19.67 -4.17
N GLU A 344 -12.61 19.70 -2.89
CA GLU A 344 -12.02 20.88 -2.25
C GLU A 344 -10.72 21.30 -2.95
N GLY A 345 -9.84 20.35 -3.25
CA GLY A 345 -8.58 20.61 -3.96
C GLY A 345 -8.76 21.07 -5.41
N LEU A 346 -9.89 20.76 -6.05
CA LEU A 346 -10.25 21.33 -7.37
C LEU A 346 -10.73 22.77 -7.27
N ALA A 347 -11.42 23.12 -6.19
CA ALA A 347 -11.93 24.48 -5.95
C ALA A 347 -10.83 25.44 -5.47
N ASP A 348 -9.85 24.93 -4.72
CA ASP A 348 -8.73 25.70 -4.15
C ASP A 348 -7.38 24.99 -4.36
N PRO A 349 -6.73 25.19 -5.53
CA PRO A 349 -5.46 24.54 -5.87
C PRO A 349 -4.29 24.96 -4.98
N ASP A 350 -4.34 26.16 -4.38
CA ASP A 350 -3.27 26.70 -3.52
C ASP A 350 -3.31 26.06 -2.12
N ARG A 351 -4.48 25.61 -1.66
CA ARG A 351 -4.65 24.86 -0.42
C ARG A 351 -4.07 23.44 -0.49
N ALA A 352 -4.07 22.84 -1.69
CA ALA A 352 -3.42 21.55 -1.92
C ALA A 352 -1.87 21.65 -1.81
N GLN A 353 -1.27 22.79 -2.14
CA GLN A 353 0.18 23.03 -2.06
C GLN A 353 0.66 23.55 -0.69
N THR A 354 -0.14 24.35 0.01
CA THR A 354 0.21 24.86 1.35
C THR A 354 0.30 23.77 2.42
N SER A 355 -0.34 22.61 2.22
CA SER A 355 -0.14 21.43 3.07
C SER A 355 1.27 20.80 2.94
N SER A 356 1.98 21.05 1.83
CA SER A 356 3.36 20.61 1.60
C SER A 356 4.42 21.66 1.96
N ASP A 357 4.11 22.96 1.84
CA ASP A 357 5.09 24.04 2.01
C ASP A 357 5.42 24.40 3.47
N LEU A 358 4.59 23.96 4.43
CA LEU A 358 4.81 24.11 5.87
C LEU A 358 6.04 23.34 6.43
N THR A 359 6.82 22.67 5.57
CA THR A 359 8.03 21.92 5.95
C THR A 359 9.33 22.50 5.38
N SER A 360 9.27 23.68 4.74
CA SER A 360 10.45 24.36 4.17
C SER A 360 11.02 25.50 5.02
N GLY A 361 10.73 25.50 6.34
CA GLY A 361 11.27 26.45 7.32
C GLY A 361 12.30 25.84 8.24
#